data_AF-A0A1G4MFJ9-F1
#
_entry.id   AF-A0A1G4MFJ9-F1
#
_cell.length_a   1.000
_cell.length_b   1.000
_cell.length_c   1.000
_cell.angle_alpha   90.00
_cell.angle_beta   90.00
_cell.angle_gamma   90.00
#
_symmetry.space_group_name_H-M   'P 1'
#
loop_
_entity.id
_entity.type
_entity.pdbx_description
1 polymer ?
#
loop_
_entity_poly.entity_id
_entity_poly.type
_entity_poly.pdbx_seq_one_letter_code
_entity_poly.pdbx_strand_id
1 'polypeptide(L)'
;MKQSAVIFIEKATPASITEFHDILSNDLLSIKEKWSFEFKTFRFAVKNLPPQDPKLMHSITFTHRGNQTVIIKNKSAVVTSSPAADPPQQLTFNSCSTGAPESFDTILTTKLSNLWTQRQSIKGDFGSTFLTTDLIIRATNVFSYGGFKGLLIELECNDGASISDFEKRIERVRSHLYGISLREIKICRDVMDTTKPNFLCDLAYQYIKVLEI
;
A
#
# COMPACT_ATOMS: atom_id res chain seq x y z
N MET A 1 17.76 7.56 -1.84
CA MET A 1 16.30 7.71 -1.70
C MET A 1 15.67 6.42 -2.17
N LYS A 2 14.91 5.77 -1.30
CA LYS A 2 14.23 4.52 -1.61
C LYS A 2 13.22 4.73 -2.71
N GLN A 3 13.19 3.81 -3.67
CA GLN A 3 12.24 3.80 -4.77
C GLN A 3 11.26 2.66 -4.56
N SER A 4 9.98 2.91 -4.86
CA SER A 4 8.93 1.91 -4.78
C SER A 4 8.12 1.86 -6.06
N ALA A 5 7.57 0.68 -6.34
CA ALA A 5 6.55 0.49 -7.35
C ALA A 5 5.54 -0.54 -6.84
N VAL A 6 4.30 -0.41 -7.28
CA VAL A 6 3.23 -1.36 -6.96
C VAL A 6 2.66 -1.90 -8.25
N ILE A 7 2.53 -3.23 -8.31
CA ILE A 7 1.97 -3.97 -9.41
C ILE A 7 0.70 -4.66 -8.92
N PHE A 8 -0.39 -4.52 -9.66
CA PHE A 8 -1.64 -5.23 -9.41
C PHE A 8 -2.02 -6.05 -10.63
N ILE A 9 -2.32 -7.32 -10.41
CA ILE A 9 -2.76 -8.26 -11.43
C ILE A 9 -4.19 -8.69 -11.09
N GLU A 10 -5.15 -8.14 -11.84
CA GLU A 10 -6.58 -8.36 -11.62
C GLU A 10 -7.01 -9.78 -12.06
N LYS A 11 -6.52 -10.24 -13.21
CA LYS A 11 -6.79 -11.59 -13.76
C LYS A 11 -5.84 -12.66 -13.22
N ALA A 12 -5.51 -12.60 -11.94
CA ALA A 12 -4.76 -13.65 -11.26
C ALA A 12 -5.71 -14.71 -10.69
N THR A 13 -5.15 -15.82 -10.21
CA THR A 13 -5.85 -16.75 -9.32
C THR A 13 -5.13 -16.80 -7.97
N PRO A 14 -5.77 -17.31 -6.91
CA PRO A 14 -5.09 -17.49 -5.62
C PRO A 14 -3.81 -18.34 -5.70
N ALA A 15 -3.70 -19.23 -6.70
CA ALA A 15 -2.53 -20.07 -6.93
C ALA A 15 -1.38 -19.33 -7.63
N SER A 16 -1.66 -18.21 -8.30
CA SER A 16 -0.64 -17.44 -9.03
C SER A 16 0.47 -16.89 -8.12
N ILE A 17 0.21 -16.71 -6.83
CA ILE A 17 1.25 -16.32 -5.87
C ILE A 17 2.31 -17.41 -5.67
N THR A 18 1.91 -18.68 -5.74
CA THR A 18 2.81 -19.83 -5.62
C THR A 18 3.63 -19.99 -6.89
N GLU A 19 3.00 -19.86 -8.07
CA GLU A 19 3.71 -19.86 -9.36
C GLU A 19 4.75 -18.73 -9.42
N PHE A 20 4.39 -17.55 -8.92
CA PHE A 20 5.32 -16.43 -8.82
C PHE A 20 6.48 -16.70 -7.87
N HIS A 21 6.21 -17.32 -6.72
CA HIS A 21 7.23 -17.74 -5.76
C HIS A 21 8.22 -18.74 -6.38
N ASP A 22 7.73 -19.71 -7.14
CA ASP A 22 8.57 -20.75 -7.74
C ASP A 22 9.52 -20.16 -8.79
N ILE A 23 9.08 -19.18 -9.57
CA ILE A 23 9.95 -18.46 -10.52
C ILE A 23 10.99 -17.62 -9.78
N LEU A 24 10.58 -16.90 -8.73
CA LEU A 24 11.48 -16.07 -7.93
C LEU A 24 12.52 -16.87 -7.15
N SER A 25 12.25 -18.15 -6.87
CA SER A 25 13.12 -19.00 -6.05
C SER A 25 14.55 -19.12 -6.59
N ASN A 26 14.75 -18.93 -7.90
CA ASN A 26 16.09 -18.92 -8.53
C ASN A 26 16.94 -17.70 -8.14
N ASP A 27 16.28 -16.58 -7.81
CA ASP A 27 16.90 -15.28 -7.54
C ASP A 27 16.80 -14.85 -6.06
N LEU A 28 16.26 -15.74 -5.23
CA LEU A 28 15.90 -15.45 -3.85
C LEU A 28 17.09 -15.63 -2.92
N LEU A 29 17.38 -14.60 -2.11
CA LEU A 29 18.35 -14.69 -1.02
C LEU A 29 17.71 -15.23 0.26
N SER A 30 16.55 -14.70 0.64
CA SER A 30 15.81 -15.16 1.81
C SER A 30 14.34 -14.74 1.78
N ILE A 31 13.51 -15.47 2.54
CA ILE A 31 12.13 -15.10 2.83
C ILE A 31 12.10 -14.43 4.21
N LYS A 32 11.55 -13.22 4.28
CA LYS A 32 11.39 -12.45 5.51
C LYS A 32 10.00 -12.66 6.11
N GLU A 33 9.72 -11.88 7.15
CA GLU A 33 8.44 -11.88 7.86
C GLU A 33 7.24 -11.66 6.94
N LYS A 34 6.12 -12.25 7.35
CA LYS A 34 4.84 -12.02 6.70
C LYS A 34 4.36 -10.60 6.96
N TRP A 35 3.60 -10.07 6.02
CA TRP A 35 3.03 -8.73 6.13
C TRP A 35 1.57 -8.73 5.71
N SER A 36 0.85 -7.70 6.13
CA SER A 36 -0.51 -7.44 5.70
C SER A 36 -0.68 -5.98 5.36
N PHE A 37 -1.70 -5.69 4.56
CA PHE A 37 -2.19 -4.33 4.37
C PHE A 37 -3.72 -4.29 4.37
N GLU A 38 -4.26 -3.15 4.77
CA GLU A 38 -5.67 -2.86 4.67
C GLU A 38 -5.86 -1.54 3.91
N PHE A 39 -6.60 -1.60 2.82
CA PHE A 39 -6.96 -0.47 1.98
C PHE A 39 -8.46 -0.22 2.12
N LYS A 40 -8.85 0.99 2.53
CA LYS A 40 -10.24 1.41 2.69
C LYS A 40 -10.52 2.62 1.83
N THR A 41 -11.70 2.62 1.21
CA THR A 41 -12.24 3.77 0.48
C THR A 41 -13.40 4.35 1.26
N PHE A 42 -13.29 5.62 1.63
CA PHE A 42 -14.33 6.40 2.29
C PHE A 42 -14.94 7.39 1.29
N ARG A 43 -16.26 7.51 1.32
CA ARG A 43 -17.00 8.51 0.54
C ARG A 43 -17.58 9.54 1.48
N PHE A 44 -17.38 10.81 1.16
CA PHE A 44 -17.97 11.93 1.85
C PHE A 44 -19.48 11.99 1.59
N ALA A 45 -20.27 12.05 2.66
CA ALA A 45 -21.72 11.99 2.63
C ALA A 45 -22.39 13.36 2.40
N VAL A 46 -21.67 14.46 2.66
CA VAL A 46 -22.21 15.81 2.58
C VAL A 46 -22.45 16.21 1.12
N LYS A 47 -23.66 16.72 0.84
CA LYS A 47 -24.10 17.09 -0.51
C LYS A 47 -23.69 18.53 -0.90
N ASN A 48 -23.38 19.37 0.07
CA ASN A 48 -23.04 20.80 -0.10
C ASN A 48 -21.58 21.03 -0.51
N LEU A 49 -21.00 20.15 -1.33
CA LEU A 49 -19.69 20.37 -1.91
C LEU A 49 -19.81 20.90 -3.34
N PRO A 50 -18.88 21.76 -3.77
CA PRO A 50 -18.71 22.07 -5.19
C PRO A 50 -18.60 20.78 -6.01
N PRO A 51 -19.22 20.70 -7.20
CA PRO A 51 -19.22 19.48 -8.00
C PRO A 51 -17.82 19.03 -8.45
N GLN A 52 -16.83 19.92 -8.41
CA GLN A 52 -15.44 19.63 -8.76
C GLN A 52 -14.62 18.99 -7.64
N ASP A 53 -15.11 19.00 -6.40
CA ASP A 53 -14.37 18.41 -5.29
C ASP A 53 -14.54 16.89 -5.24
N PRO A 54 -13.45 16.11 -5.28
CA PRO A 54 -13.54 14.67 -5.21
C PRO A 54 -14.05 14.27 -3.81
N LYS A 55 -15.04 13.39 -3.82
CA LYS A 55 -15.76 12.93 -2.63
C LYS A 55 -15.12 11.71 -1.98
N LEU A 56 -14.02 11.21 -2.55
CA LEU A 56 -13.34 10.01 -2.08
C LEU A 56 -12.12 10.38 -1.25
N MET A 57 -11.89 9.57 -0.23
CA MET A 57 -10.70 9.57 0.59
C MET A 57 -10.27 8.12 0.76
N HIS A 58 -8.98 7.85 0.60
CA HIS A 58 -8.42 6.52 0.74
C HIS A 58 -7.59 6.45 2.02
N SER A 59 -7.67 5.33 2.71
CA SER A 59 -6.88 5.04 3.90
C SER A 59 -6.17 3.72 3.70
N ILE A 60 -4.86 3.68 3.95
CA ILE A 60 -4.04 2.49 3.74
C ILE A 60 -3.20 2.25 4.98
N THR A 61 -3.38 1.09 5.59
CA THR A 61 -2.61 0.66 6.76
C THR A 61 -1.61 -0.42 6.37
N PHE A 62 -0.35 -0.25 6.75
CA PHE A 62 0.75 -1.18 6.46
C PHE A 62 1.29 -1.80 7.73
N THR A 63 1.22 -3.13 7.89
CA THR A 63 1.74 -3.77 9.11
C THR A 63 3.26 -3.78 9.17
N HIS A 64 3.92 -3.96 8.02
CA HIS A 64 5.38 -3.98 7.90
C HIS A 64 6.05 -2.60 8.05
N ARG A 65 5.27 -1.55 8.32
CA ARG A 65 5.75 -0.18 8.56
C ARG A 65 5.32 0.32 9.95
N GLY A 66 5.33 -0.56 10.95
CA GLY A 66 4.92 -0.21 12.31
C GLY A 66 3.43 0.12 12.43
N ASN A 67 2.59 -0.56 11.64
CA ASN A 67 1.14 -0.33 11.58
C ASN A 67 0.75 1.13 11.26
N GLN A 68 1.59 1.86 10.51
CA GLN A 68 1.24 3.21 10.09
C GLN A 68 0.08 3.21 9.08
N THR A 69 -0.80 4.18 9.21
CA THR A 69 -1.93 4.42 8.31
C THR A 69 -1.69 5.72 7.55
N VAL A 70 -1.80 5.68 6.22
CA VAL A 70 -1.72 6.85 5.34
C VAL A 70 -3.09 7.15 4.79
N ILE A 71 -3.54 8.39 5.00
CA ILE A 71 -4.80 8.89 4.49
C ILE A 71 -4.50 9.84 3.34
N ILE A 72 -5.13 9.60 2.18
CA ILE A 72 -4.91 10.40 0.98
C ILE A 72 -6.24 10.97 0.49
N LYS A 73 -6.26 12.29 0.29
CA LYS A 73 -7.36 13.04 -0.33
C LYS A 73 -6.78 14.22 -1.11
N ASN A 74 -7.24 14.44 -2.34
CA ASN A 74 -6.83 15.59 -3.18
C ASN A 74 -5.30 15.75 -3.36
N LYS A 75 -4.55 14.65 -3.51
CA LYS A 75 -3.06 14.66 -3.54
C LYS A 75 -2.39 15.18 -2.26
N SER A 76 -3.14 15.31 -1.17
CA SER A 76 -2.58 15.52 0.17
C SER A 76 -2.58 14.20 0.93
N ALA A 77 -1.50 13.93 1.63
CA ALA A 77 -1.35 12.76 2.49
C ALA A 77 -1.18 13.16 3.95
N VAL A 78 -1.83 12.43 4.85
CA VAL A 78 -1.62 12.50 6.29
C VAL A 78 -1.18 11.13 6.76
N VAL A 79 -0.07 11.06 7.48
CA VAL A 79 0.44 9.83 8.09
C VAL A 79 0.03 9.83 9.56
N THR A 80 -0.67 8.79 9.97
CA THR A 80 -1.05 8.56 11.37
C THR A 80 -0.42 7.26 11.87
N SER A 81 0.01 7.25 13.12
CA SER A 81 0.48 6.04 13.80
C SER A 81 -0.69 5.26 14.39
N SER A 82 -0.60 3.93 14.35
CA SER A 82 -1.54 3.04 15.02
C SER A 82 -1.20 2.88 16.52
N PRO A 83 -2.14 2.43 17.37
CA PRO A 83 -1.94 2.10 18.78
C PRO A 83 -0.68 1.32 19.14
N ALA A 84 -0.14 0.52 18.22
CA ALA A 84 1.06 -0.28 18.45
C ALA A 84 2.38 0.50 18.33
N ALA A 85 2.34 1.73 17.81
CA ALA A 85 3.50 2.61 17.72
C ALA A 85 3.39 3.68 18.81
N ASP A 86 4.35 3.69 19.74
CA ASP A 86 4.37 4.68 20.81
C ASP A 86 4.41 6.10 20.23
N PRO A 87 3.53 7.01 20.70
CA PRO A 87 3.59 8.39 20.27
C PRO A 87 4.93 9.02 20.68
N PRO A 88 5.42 10.03 19.95
CA PRO A 88 6.65 10.74 20.31
C PRO A 88 6.65 11.14 21.79
N GLN A 89 7.69 10.74 22.53
CA GLN A 89 7.76 10.89 23.99
C GLN A 89 7.51 12.34 24.45
N GLN A 90 7.92 13.32 23.66
CA GLN A 90 7.69 14.75 23.92
C GLN A 90 6.21 15.11 23.99
N LEU A 91 5.35 14.49 23.16
CA LEU A 91 3.90 14.75 23.17
C LEU A 91 3.24 14.17 24.42
N THR A 92 3.70 13.01 24.88
CA THR A 92 3.24 12.38 26.12
C THR A 92 3.73 13.17 27.34
N PHE A 93 5.00 13.57 27.36
CA PHE A 93 5.58 14.36 28.45
C PHE A 93 4.88 15.72 28.62
N ASN A 94 4.54 16.37 27.51
CA ASN A 94 3.81 17.63 27.50
C ASN A 94 2.29 17.48 27.66
N SER A 95 1.79 16.28 27.99
CA SER A 95 0.35 15.99 28.15
C SER A 95 -0.52 16.33 26.92
N CYS A 96 0.09 16.42 25.73
CA CYS A 96 -0.61 16.64 24.47
C CYS A 96 -1.17 15.32 23.90
N SER A 97 -0.61 14.18 24.34
CA SER A 97 -1.09 12.83 24.02
C SER A 97 -1.36 12.06 25.30
N THR A 98 -2.43 11.26 25.30
CA THR A 98 -2.76 10.33 26.39
C THR A 98 -1.92 9.06 26.36
N GLY A 99 -1.06 8.88 25.35
CA GLY A 99 -0.26 7.67 25.17
C GLY A 99 -1.02 6.48 24.56
N ALA A 100 -2.32 6.61 24.31
CA ALA A 100 -3.16 5.54 23.77
C ALA A 100 -3.87 6.00 22.48
N PRO A 101 -3.15 6.09 21.34
CA PRO A 101 -3.77 6.48 20.08
C PRO A 101 -4.66 5.34 19.56
N GLU A 102 -5.82 5.69 19.00
CA GLU A 102 -6.65 4.76 18.24
C GLU A 102 -6.40 4.90 16.73
N SER A 103 -6.76 3.89 15.94
CA SER A 103 -6.64 3.99 14.47
C SER A 103 -7.55 5.09 13.94
N PHE A 104 -7.04 5.87 12.97
CA PHE A 104 -7.83 6.92 12.32
C PHE A 104 -9.09 6.37 11.65
N ASP A 105 -9.04 5.14 11.12
CA ASP A 105 -10.20 4.47 10.54
C ASP A 105 -11.31 4.23 11.57
N THR A 106 -10.93 3.92 12.81
CA THR A 106 -11.87 3.77 13.93
C THR A 106 -12.55 5.10 14.24
N ILE A 107 -11.80 6.21 14.24
CA ILE A 107 -12.34 7.56 14.42
C ILE A 107 -13.34 7.89 13.30
N LEU A 108 -12.97 7.60 12.04
CA LEU A 108 -13.85 7.84 10.89
C LEU A 108 -15.17 7.07 10.99
N THR A 109 -15.10 5.81 11.40
CA THR A 109 -16.28 4.91 11.42
C THR A 109 -17.14 5.07 12.66
N THR A 110 -16.57 5.47 13.81
CA THR A 110 -17.31 5.59 15.08
C THR A 110 -17.71 7.01 15.42
N LYS A 111 -16.88 8.02 15.11
CA LYS A 111 -17.11 9.42 15.51
C LYS A 111 -17.49 10.32 14.33
N LEU A 112 -17.01 10.02 13.12
CA LEU A 112 -17.23 10.85 11.92
C LEU A 112 -18.08 10.15 10.85
N SER A 113 -18.87 9.15 11.25
CA SER A 113 -19.68 8.32 10.34
C SER A 113 -20.81 9.09 9.63
N ASN A 114 -21.24 10.21 10.22
CA ASN A 114 -22.17 11.16 9.60
C ASN A 114 -21.55 11.92 8.41
N LEU A 115 -20.22 12.05 8.38
CA LEU A 115 -19.47 12.73 7.31
C LEU A 115 -18.88 11.75 6.31
N TRP A 116 -18.37 10.62 6.79
CA TRP A 116 -17.63 9.64 5.99
C TRP A 116 -18.28 8.26 6.08
N THR A 117 -18.58 7.68 4.93
CA THR A 117 -19.09 6.32 4.83
C THR A 117 -18.05 5.42 4.16
N GLN A 118 -17.66 4.33 4.81
CA GLN A 118 -16.79 3.32 4.20
C GLN A 118 -17.54 2.62 3.06
N ARG A 119 -17.00 2.69 1.84
CA ARG A 119 -17.58 2.09 0.63
C ARG A 119 -16.94 0.76 0.27
N GLN A 120 -15.65 0.64 0.51
CA GLN A 120 -14.89 -0.54 0.14
C GLN A 120 -13.80 -0.79 1.20
N SER A 121 -13.55 -2.07 1.47
CA SER A 121 -12.39 -2.53 2.20
C SER A 121 -11.75 -3.65 1.38
N ILE A 122 -10.46 -3.50 1.14
CA ILE A 122 -9.60 -4.43 0.43
C ILE A 122 -8.49 -4.81 1.40
N LYS A 123 -8.20 -6.09 1.53
CA LYS A 123 -7.19 -6.62 2.45
C LYS A 123 -6.26 -7.56 1.71
N GLY A 124 -4.98 -7.47 2.01
CA GLY A 124 -4.00 -8.48 1.64
C GLY A 124 -3.40 -9.03 2.92
N ASP A 125 -3.85 -10.21 3.33
CA ASP A 125 -3.42 -10.84 4.59
C ASP A 125 -2.37 -11.92 4.33
N PHE A 126 -1.41 -12.05 5.26
CA PHE A 126 -0.36 -13.06 5.22
C PHE A 126 0.50 -13.04 3.93
N GLY A 127 0.77 -11.85 3.41
CA GLY A 127 1.69 -11.65 2.31
C GLY A 127 3.11 -12.11 2.65
N SER A 128 3.83 -12.55 1.63
CA SER A 128 5.23 -12.99 1.74
C SER A 128 6.17 -11.86 1.36
N THR A 129 7.29 -11.78 2.06
CA THR A 129 8.38 -10.83 1.76
C THR A 129 9.57 -11.60 1.24
N PHE A 130 9.94 -11.36 -0.01
CA PHE A 130 11.06 -11.97 -0.71
C PHE A 130 12.22 -10.97 -0.78
N LEU A 131 13.37 -11.35 -0.24
CA LEU A 131 14.61 -10.58 -0.37
C LEU A 131 15.41 -11.16 -1.53
N THR A 132 15.67 -10.33 -2.54
CA THR A 132 16.63 -10.62 -3.61
C THR A 132 17.90 -9.79 -3.39
N THR A 133 18.93 -9.98 -4.21
CA THR A 133 20.17 -9.18 -4.17
C THR A 133 19.93 -7.67 -4.26
N ASP A 134 18.89 -7.30 -5.00
CA ASP A 134 18.70 -5.96 -5.53
C ASP A 134 17.38 -5.32 -5.09
N LEU A 135 16.37 -6.14 -4.79
CA LEU A 135 15.01 -5.72 -4.49
C LEU A 135 14.46 -6.44 -3.27
N ILE A 136 13.60 -5.74 -2.55
CA ILE A 136 12.65 -6.35 -1.64
C ILE A 136 11.33 -6.45 -2.40
N ILE A 137 10.86 -7.67 -2.62
CA ILE A 137 9.62 -7.97 -3.33
C ILE A 137 8.62 -8.48 -2.31
N ARG A 138 7.48 -7.82 -2.19
CA ARG A 138 6.39 -8.19 -1.28
C ARG A 138 5.19 -8.61 -2.10
N ALA A 139 4.75 -9.85 -1.99
CA ALA A 139 3.58 -10.34 -2.74
C ALA A 139 2.47 -10.78 -1.80
N THR A 140 1.23 -10.48 -2.15
CA THR A 140 0.06 -10.92 -1.38
C THR A 140 -1.18 -11.04 -2.26
N ASN A 141 -2.04 -12.00 -1.89
CA ASN A 141 -3.35 -12.15 -2.51
C ASN A 141 -4.30 -11.08 -1.93
N VAL A 142 -4.98 -10.39 -2.82
CA VAL A 142 -5.87 -9.28 -2.47
C VAL A 142 -7.31 -9.77 -2.45
N PHE A 143 -7.97 -9.55 -1.32
CA PHE A 143 -9.36 -9.90 -1.10
C PHE A 143 -10.19 -8.66 -0.83
N SER A 144 -11.42 -8.67 -1.30
CA SER A 144 -12.46 -7.70 -0.94
C SER A 144 -13.65 -8.45 -0.35
N TYR A 145 -14.70 -7.74 0.06
CA TYR A 145 -15.94 -8.38 0.51
C TYR A 145 -16.54 -9.36 -0.52
N GLY A 146 -16.35 -9.08 -1.82
CA GLY A 146 -16.81 -9.94 -2.92
C GLY A 146 -15.92 -11.16 -3.21
N GLY A 147 -14.88 -11.39 -2.41
CA GLY A 147 -13.91 -12.48 -2.60
C GLY A 147 -12.58 -11.99 -3.19
N PHE A 148 -11.87 -12.91 -3.84
CA PHE A 148 -10.56 -12.67 -4.44
C PHE A 148 -10.64 -11.59 -5.52
N LYS A 149 -9.77 -10.57 -5.43
CA LYS A 149 -9.72 -9.44 -6.37
C LYS A 149 -8.50 -9.53 -7.31
N GLY A 150 -7.41 -10.14 -6.87
CA GLY A 150 -6.18 -10.22 -7.66
C GLY A 150 -4.93 -10.47 -6.82
N LEU A 151 -3.78 -10.45 -7.49
CA LEU A 151 -2.46 -10.54 -6.87
C LEU A 151 -1.83 -9.13 -6.82
N LEU A 152 -1.27 -8.74 -5.68
CA LEU A 152 -0.54 -7.48 -5.55
C LEU A 152 0.93 -7.76 -5.21
N ILE A 153 1.81 -7.03 -5.90
CA ILE A 153 3.24 -7.10 -5.73
C ILE A 153 3.76 -5.69 -5.48
N GLU A 154 4.36 -5.48 -4.33
CA GLU A 154 5.11 -4.28 -3.98
C GLU A 154 6.60 -4.53 -4.21
N LEU A 155 7.26 -3.59 -4.89
CA LEU A 155 8.69 -3.59 -5.15
C LEU A 155 9.32 -2.43 -4.39
N GLU A 156 10.35 -2.70 -3.59
CA GLU A 156 11.15 -1.70 -2.91
C GLU A 156 12.62 -1.90 -3.29
N CYS A 157 13.28 -0.84 -3.73
CA CYS A 157 14.72 -0.84 -3.96
C CYS A 157 15.46 -0.16 -2.81
N ASN A 158 16.54 -0.80 -2.34
CA ASN A 158 17.43 -0.22 -1.35
C ASN A 158 18.18 1.01 -1.92
N ASP A 159 18.62 1.88 -1.03
CA ASP A 159 19.25 3.16 -1.37
C ASP A 159 20.50 2.97 -2.25
N GLY A 160 20.52 3.65 -3.41
CA GLY A 160 21.69 3.72 -4.29
C GLY A 160 21.44 3.41 -5.77
N ALA A 161 20.28 2.83 -6.13
CA ALA A 161 19.96 2.54 -7.53
C ALA A 161 19.55 3.80 -8.31
N SER A 162 20.01 3.90 -9.55
CA SER A 162 19.52 4.92 -10.48
C SER A 162 18.08 4.59 -10.91
N ILE A 163 17.31 5.60 -11.32
CA ILE A 163 15.94 5.41 -11.85
C ILE A 163 15.95 4.44 -13.04
N SER A 164 17.00 4.49 -13.87
CA SER A 164 17.15 3.59 -15.03
C SER A 164 17.36 2.13 -14.61
N ASP A 165 18.11 1.89 -13.53
CA ASP A 165 18.34 0.53 -13.04
C ASP A 165 17.10 -0.04 -12.36
N PHE A 166 16.33 0.80 -11.66
CA PHE A 166 15.05 0.41 -11.10
C PHE A 166 14.04 0.04 -12.19
N GLU A 167 14.06 0.74 -13.34
CA GLU A 167 13.20 0.37 -14.47
C GLU A 167 13.54 -1.01 -15.04
N LYS A 168 14.82 -1.30 -15.23
CA LYS A 168 15.27 -2.63 -15.69
C LYS A 168 14.84 -3.72 -14.71
N ARG A 169 14.87 -3.41 -13.41
CA ARG A 169 14.43 -4.31 -12.33
C ARG A 169 12.92 -4.56 -12.38
N ILE A 170 12.11 -3.54 -12.58
CA ILE A 170 10.65 -3.69 -12.78
C ILE A 170 10.36 -4.53 -14.02
N GLU A 171 11.06 -4.27 -15.13
CA GLU A 171 10.87 -5.02 -16.38
C GLU A 171 11.32 -6.48 -16.28
N ARG A 172 12.32 -6.79 -15.45
CA ARG A 172 12.67 -8.17 -15.10
C ARG A 172 11.52 -8.87 -14.37
N VAL A 173 10.94 -8.24 -13.34
CA VAL A 173 9.78 -8.80 -12.62
C VAL A 173 8.60 -8.97 -13.56
N ARG A 174 8.36 -8.00 -14.45
CA ARG A 174 7.33 -8.09 -15.49
C ARG A 174 7.56 -9.27 -16.44
N SER A 175 8.80 -9.53 -16.82
CA SER A 175 9.15 -10.69 -17.66
C SER A 175 8.85 -12.01 -16.95
N HIS A 176 9.12 -12.11 -15.65
CA HIS A 176 8.73 -13.27 -14.83
C HIS A 176 7.20 -13.45 -14.79
N LEU A 177 6.44 -12.37 -14.64
CA LEU A 177 4.96 -12.40 -14.68
C LEU A 177 4.42 -12.83 -16.05
N TYR A 178 5.05 -12.40 -17.15
CA TYR A 178 4.68 -12.89 -18.48
C TYR A 178 4.97 -14.39 -18.66
N GLY A 179 6.02 -14.91 -18.01
CA GLY A 179 6.34 -16.34 -17.98
C GLY A 179 5.23 -17.21 -17.39
N ILE A 180 4.49 -16.69 -16.39
CA ILE A 180 3.31 -17.35 -15.79
C ILE A 180 1.99 -16.95 -16.47
N SER A 181 2.05 -16.43 -17.69
CA SER A 181 0.87 -16.02 -18.46
C SER A 181 0.02 -14.90 -17.83
N LEU A 182 0.55 -14.14 -16.87
CA LEU A 182 -0.12 -12.96 -16.31
C LEU A 182 0.17 -11.73 -17.19
N ARG A 183 -0.73 -11.45 -18.15
CA ARG A 183 -0.51 -10.41 -19.17
C ARG A 183 -1.11 -9.04 -18.83
N GLU A 184 -2.21 -9.03 -18.09
CA GLU A 184 -2.93 -7.81 -17.73
C GLU A 184 -2.47 -7.32 -16.35
N ILE A 185 -1.46 -6.45 -16.36
CA ILE A 185 -0.84 -5.91 -15.17
C ILE A 185 -0.99 -4.39 -15.13
N LYS A 186 -1.34 -3.85 -13.96
CA LYS A 186 -1.33 -2.41 -13.67
C LYS A 186 -0.09 -2.12 -12.84
N ILE A 187 0.79 -1.24 -13.31
CA ILE A 187 2.02 -0.84 -12.60
C ILE A 187 1.93 0.65 -12.29
N CYS A 188 2.22 1.03 -11.05
CA CYS A 188 2.36 2.43 -10.66
C CYS A 188 3.69 2.64 -9.92
N ARG A 189 4.40 3.70 -10.31
CA ARG A 189 5.65 4.18 -9.69
C ARG A 189 5.61 5.67 -9.38
N ASP A 190 4.42 6.25 -9.43
CA ASP A 190 4.24 7.69 -9.33
C ASP A 190 4.67 8.20 -7.94
N VAL A 191 5.10 9.46 -7.91
CA VAL A 191 5.46 10.20 -6.70
C VAL A 191 4.35 11.22 -6.45
N MET A 192 3.93 11.39 -5.20
CA MET A 192 2.84 12.30 -4.86
C MET A 192 3.29 13.76 -4.96
N ASP A 193 4.44 14.09 -4.37
CA ASP A 193 5.03 15.43 -4.37
C ASP A 193 6.53 15.34 -4.64
N THR A 194 6.96 16.00 -5.73
CA THR A 194 8.37 16.05 -6.14
C THR A 194 9.19 17.01 -5.28
N THR A 195 8.55 17.95 -4.58
CA THR A 195 9.22 18.97 -3.75
C THR A 195 9.53 18.47 -2.34
N LYS A 196 8.66 17.62 -1.78
CA LYS A 196 8.80 17.02 -0.46
C LYS A 196 8.53 15.51 -0.53
N PRO A 197 9.45 14.74 -1.11
CA PRO A 197 9.21 13.34 -1.34
C PRO A 197 9.19 12.57 0.00
N ASN A 198 8.14 11.78 0.20
CA ASN A 198 7.95 10.95 1.39
C ASN A 198 7.59 9.55 0.94
N PHE A 199 8.52 8.62 1.16
CA PHE A 199 8.41 7.24 0.71
C PHE A 199 7.07 6.58 1.07
N LEU A 200 6.57 6.77 2.29
CA LEU A 200 5.34 6.12 2.74
C LEU A 200 4.10 6.72 2.05
N CYS A 201 4.09 8.04 1.84
CA CYS A 201 3.04 8.72 1.10
C CYS A 201 3.04 8.33 -0.38
N ASP A 202 4.22 8.22 -0.99
CA ASP A 202 4.39 7.81 -2.38
C ASP A 202 3.93 6.37 -2.58
N LEU A 203 4.33 5.47 -1.68
CA LEU A 203 3.87 4.08 -1.69
C LEU A 203 2.34 4.01 -1.60
N ALA A 204 1.74 4.68 -0.61
CA ALA A 204 0.28 4.71 -0.46
C ALA A 204 -0.42 5.28 -1.72
N TYR A 205 0.16 6.29 -2.35
CA TYR A 205 -0.34 6.84 -3.61
C TYR A 205 -0.32 5.81 -4.74
N GLN A 206 0.76 5.05 -4.86
CA GLN A 206 0.90 3.99 -5.85
C GLN A 206 -0.16 2.90 -5.66
N TYR A 207 -0.42 2.48 -4.41
CA TYR A 207 -1.52 1.55 -4.10
C TYR A 207 -2.88 2.05 -4.55
N ILE A 208 -3.19 3.34 -4.32
CA ILE A 208 -4.46 3.94 -4.80
C ILE A 208 -4.55 3.81 -6.31
N LYS A 209 -3.51 4.21 -7.03
CA LYS A 209 -3.51 4.21 -8.50
C LYS A 209 -3.71 2.83 -9.12
N VAL A 210 -3.25 1.76 -8.47
CA VAL A 210 -3.43 0.40 -9.00
C VAL A 210 -4.70 -0.29 -8.51
N LEU A 211 -5.24 0.08 -7.34
CA LEU A 211 -6.42 -0.55 -6.73
C LEU A 211 -7.73 0.20 -6.99
N GLU A 212 -7.67 1.49 -7.32
CA GLU A 212 -8.79 2.30 -7.77
C GLU A 212 -9.18 1.84 -9.19
N ILE A 213 -10.36 1.22 -9.29
CA ILE A 213 -10.96 0.72 -10.53
C ILE A 213 -12.30 1.44 -10.71
#